data_AF-A0A7C1A0N3-F1
#
_entry.id   AF-A0A7C1A0N3-F1
#
_cell.length_a   1.000
_cell.length_b   1.000
_cell.length_c   1.000
_cell.angle_alpha   90.00
_cell.angle_beta   90.00
_cell.angle_gamma   90.00
#
_symmetry.space_group_name_H-M   'P 1'
#
loop_
_entity.id
_entity.type
_entity.pdbx_description
1 polymer ?
#
loop_
_entity_poly.entity_id
_entity_poly.type
_entity_poly.pdbx_seq_one_letter_code
_entity_poly.pdbx_strand_id
1 'polypeptide(L)' 'MTYVSFVWIFHQPRIQHDKILKELHEDVYSPFMEVLQDFGKDIKPSFVVTGSFIDSYFTDCSETIEMLRE' A
#
# COMPACT_ATOMS: atom_id res chain seq x y z
N MET A 1 -9.79 26.67 -11.76
CA MET A 1 -8.97 25.47 -12.01
C MET A 1 -9.08 24.62 -10.76
N THR A 2 -9.64 23.41 -10.86
CA THR A 2 -9.88 22.54 -9.70
C THR A 2 -8.78 21.51 -9.63
N TYR A 3 -8.12 21.39 -8.48
CA TYR A 3 -7.09 20.39 -8.24
C TYR A 3 -7.71 19.21 -7.49
N VAL A 4 -7.42 18.00 -7.96
CA VAL A 4 -7.84 16.75 -7.31
C VAL A 4 -6.57 16.03 -6.86
N SER A 5 -6.55 15.59 -5.61
CA SER A 5 -5.45 14.83 -5.02
C SER A 5 -6.03 13.60 -4.32
N PHE A 6 -5.32 12.48 -4.43
CA PHE A 6 -5.69 11.20 -3.83
C PHE A 6 -4.68 10.87 -2.74
N VAL A 7 -5.20 10.63 -1.53
CA VAL A 7 -4.41 10.20 -0.38
C VAL A 7 -4.95 8.86 0.10
N TRP A 8 -4.09 7.85 0.12
CA TRP A 8 -4.43 6.50 0.56
C TRP A 8 -3.80 6.23 1.92
N ILE A 9 -4.58 5.65 2.83
CA ILE A 9 -4.16 5.39 4.21
C ILE A 9 -4.18 3.88 4.45
N PHE A 10 -3.02 3.32 4.76
CA PHE A 10 -2.85 1.91 5.12
C PHE A 10 -2.59 1.79 6.63
N HIS A 11 -3.56 1.20 7.32
CA HIS A 11 -3.49 0.92 8.74
C HIS A 11 -3.94 -0.51 9.03
N GLN A 12 -3.14 -1.22 9.82
CA GLN A 12 -3.53 -2.52 10.35
C GLN A 12 -3.30 -2.58 11.87
N PRO A 13 -4.35 -2.92 12.66
CA PRO A 13 -4.22 -3.12 14.10
C PRO A 13 -3.38 -4.36 14.43
N ARG A 14 -2.52 -4.28 15.45
CA ARG A 14 -1.58 -5.37 15.83
C ARG A 14 -2.22 -6.70 16.25
N ILE A 15 -3.53 -6.79 16.38
CA ILE A 15 -4.24 -8.02 16.76
C ILE A 15 -4.41 -8.88 15.51
N GLN A 16 -3.89 -10.12 15.52
CA GLN A 16 -3.92 -11.06 14.38
C GLN A 16 -3.23 -10.52 13.10
N HIS A 17 -2.29 -9.60 13.29
CA HIS A 17 -1.65 -8.79 12.25
C HIS A 17 -1.09 -9.63 11.09
N ASP A 18 -0.28 -10.65 11.38
CA ASP A 18 0.43 -11.41 10.35
C ASP A 18 -0.48 -12.31 9.50
N LYS A 19 -1.54 -12.87 10.10
CA LYS A 19 -2.50 -13.72 9.36
C LYS A 19 -3.33 -12.87 8.41
N ILE A 20 -3.87 -11.76 8.92
CA ILE A 20 -4.75 -10.89 8.13
C ILE A 20 -3.95 -10.17 7.05
N LEU A 21 -2.71 -9.74 7.33
CA LEU A 21 -1.87 -9.09 6.31
C LEU A 21 -1.56 -10.00 5.13
N LYS A 22 -1.32 -11.30 5.36
CA LYS A 22 -1.11 -12.26 4.28
C LYS A 22 -2.34 -12.45 3.41
N GLU A 23 -3.52 -12.59 4.04
CA GLU A 23 -4.79 -12.68 3.32
C GLU A 23 -5.05 -11.39 2.51
N LEU A 24 -4.81 -10.22 3.10
CA LEU A 24 -5.00 -8.94 2.42
C LEU A 24 -3.93 -8.64 1.36
N HIS A 25 -2.74 -9.22 1.45
CA HIS A 25 -1.68 -9.03 0.47
C HIS A 25 -2.11 -9.49 -0.92
N GLU A 26 -2.57 -10.73 -1.01
CA GLU A 26 -2.95 -11.34 -2.28
C GLU A 26 -4.25 -10.74 -2.83
N ASP A 27 -5.25 -10.56 -1.96
CA ASP A 27 -6.60 -10.18 -2.40
C ASP A 27 -6.78 -8.66 -2.57
N VAL A 28 -5.98 -7.84 -1.90
CA VAL A 28 -6.18 -6.38 -1.85
C VAL A 28 -4.95 -5.61 -2.25
N TYR A 29 -3.83 -5.80 -1.55
CA TYR A 29 -2.68 -4.92 -1.71
C TYR A 29 -1.95 -5.15 -3.03
N SER A 30 -1.69 -6.39 -3.45
CA SER A 30 -1.01 -6.66 -4.72
C SER A 30 -1.81 -6.13 -5.94
N PRO A 31 -3.11 -6.45 -6.09
CA PRO A 31 -3.91 -5.92 -7.20
C PRO A 31 -4.03 -4.39 -7.16
N PHE A 32 -4.13 -3.81 -5.96
CA PHE A 32 -4.22 -2.36 -5.81
C PHE A 32 -2.92 -1.66 -6.24
N MET A 33 -1.77 -2.24 -5.96
CA MET A 33 -0.48 -1.68 -6.37
C MET A 33 -0.28 -1.74 -7.89
N GLU A 34 -0.75 -2.79 -8.55
CA GLU A 34 -0.77 -2.85 -10.02
C GLU A 34 -1.62 -1.72 -10.61
N VAL A 35 -2.83 -1.50 -10.07
CA VAL A 35 -3.70 -0.39 -10.48
C VAL A 35 -3.03 0.96 -10.25
N LEU A 36 -2.37 1.14 -9.11
CA LEU A 36 -1.65 2.37 -8.79
C LEU A 36 -0.46 2.62 -9.72
N GLN A 37 0.25 1.58 -10.17
CA GLN A 37 1.36 1.71 -11.11
C GLN A 37 0.88 2.26 -12.46
N ASP A 38 -0.29 1.80 -12.92
CA ASP A 38 -0.91 2.35 -14.12
C ASP A 38 -1.44 3.77 -13.91
N PHE A 39 -2.05 4.06 -12.75
CA PHE A 39 -2.54 5.40 -12.41
C PHE A 39 -1.43 6.43 -12.17
N GLY A 40 -0.27 5.98 -11.68
CA GLY A 40 0.92 6.78 -11.37
C GLY A 40 1.49 7.56 -12.57
N LYS A 41 1.18 7.09 -13.78
CA LYS A 41 1.56 7.73 -15.04
C LYS A 41 0.87 9.09 -15.23
N ASP A 42 -0.34 9.24 -14.71
CA ASP A 42 -1.18 10.43 -14.90
C ASP A 42 -1.42 11.23 -13.61
N ILE A 43 -1.37 10.55 -12.45
CA ILE A 43 -1.69 11.11 -11.15
C ILE A 43 -0.61 10.68 -10.15
N LYS A 44 -0.10 11.61 -9.33
CA LYS A 44 0.83 11.29 -8.25
C LYS A 44 0.06 10.94 -6.97
N PRO A 45 -0.11 9.66 -6.60
CA PRO A 45 -0.75 9.30 -5.35
C PRO A 45 0.12 9.69 -4.15
N SER A 46 -0.52 9.99 -3.02
CA SER A 46 0.15 10.13 -1.73
C SER A 46 -0.27 9.01 -0.80
N PHE A 47 0.68 8.47 -0.03
CA PHE A 47 0.44 7.35 0.88
C PHE A 47 0.74 7.72 2.33
N VAL A 48 -0.11 7.29 3.23
CA VAL A 48 0.12 7.30 4.67
C VAL A 48 0.09 5.87 5.16
N VAL A 49 1.19 5.41 5.75
CA VAL A 49 1.32 4.03 6.21
C VAL A 49 1.67 4.04 7.69
N THR A 50 0.95 3.26 8.49
CA THR A 50 1.25 3.15 9.92
C THR A 50 2.46 2.26 10.18
N GLY A 51 3.26 2.56 11.21
CA GLY A 51 4.49 1.82 11.51
C GLY A 51 4.27 0.32 11.72
N SER A 52 3.17 -0.09 12.36
CA SER A 52 2.84 -1.52 12.48
C SER A 52 2.69 -2.20 11.13
N PHE A 53 2.00 -1.55 10.19
CA PHE A 53 1.83 -2.05 8.84
C PHE A 53 3.18 -2.17 8.12
N ILE A 54 4.07 -1.18 8.30
CA ILE A 54 5.44 -1.25 7.78
C ILE A 54 6.15 -2.47 8.34
N ASP A 55 6.19 -2.62 9.66
CA ASP A 55 6.98 -3.67 10.32
C ASP A 55 6.62 -5.10 9.89
N SER A 56 5.35 -5.38 9.56
CA SER A 56 4.95 -6.73 9.13
C SER A 56 4.83 -6.88 7.61
N TYR A 57 4.27 -5.89 6.90
CA TYR A 57 4.07 -6.01 5.47
C TYR A 57 5.36 -5.70 4.68
N PHE A 58 6.11 -4.70 5.12
CA PHE A 58 7.31 -4.24 4.41
C PHE A 58 8.55 -5.11 4.73
N THR A 59 8.52 -5.89 5.81
CA THR A 59 9.63 -6.81 6.11
C THR A 59 9.53 -8.11 5.31
N ASP A 60 8.31 -8.58 5.04
CA ASP A 60 8.06 -9.86 4.37
C ASP A 60 7.79 -9.74 2.85
N CYS A 61 7.23 -8.61 2.37
CA CYS A 61 6.81 -8.43 0.97
C CYS A 61 7.59 -7.29 0.28
N SER A 62 8.92 -7.40 0.24
CA SER A 62 9.82 -6.31 -0.19
C SER A 62 9.64 -5.83 -1.64
N GLU A 63 9.20 -6.68 -2.58
CA GLU A 63 9.01 -6.29 -3.99
C GLU A 63 7.91 -5.22 -4.15
N THR A 64 6.86 -5.27 -3.33
CA THR A 64 5.80 -4.25 -3.33
C THR A 64 6.30 -2.87 -2.90
N ILE A 65 7.42 -2.81 -2.17
CA ILE A 65 8.03 -1.56 -1.68
C ILE A 65 8.81 -0.86 -2.76
N GLU A 66 9.58 -1.62 -3.54
CA GLU A 66 10.35 -1.05 -4.66
C GLU A 66 9.40 -0.36 -5.65
N MET A 67 8.21 -0.93 -5.87
CA MET A 67 7.17 -0.30 -6.69
C MET A 67 6.60 1.01 -6.12
N LEU A 68 6.62 1.20 -4.80
CA LEU A 68 6.12 2.41 -4.14
C LEU A 68 7.19 3.49 -3.96
N ARG A 69 8.47 3.15 -4.16
CA ARG A 69 9.60 4.07 -4.03
C ARG A 69 9.87 4.90 -5.29
N GLU A 70 9.46 4.40 -6.46
CA GLU A 70 9.59 5.08 -7.77
C GLU A 70 8.49 6.13 -8.00
#